data_AF-A0A2I0JNI4-F1
#
_entry.id   AF-A0A2I0JNI4-F1
#
_cell.length_a   1.000
_cell.length_b   1.000
_cell.length_c   1.000
_cell.angle_alpha   90.00
_cell.angle_beta   90.00
_cell.angle_gamma   90.00
#
_symmetry.space_group_name_H-M   'P 1'
#
loop_
_entity.id
_entity.type
_entity.pdbx_description
1 polymer ?
#
loop_
_entity_poly.entity_id
_entity_poly.type
_entity_poly.pdbx_seq_one_letter_code
_entity_poly.pdbx_strand_id
1 'polypeptide(L)'
;MVGSEVYSSEMKKTEVMMENFRRAIGLRIKEYKEVYEGEVTELSPEETESVTGGYGKSISHVIVGLKTVKVTKQLKLDPTIYDALIKEKVYFH
;
A
#
# COMPACT_ATOMS: atom_id res chain seq x y z
N MET A 1 9.49 26.80 18.59
CA MET A 1 9.64 26.42 20.01
C MET A 1 9.81 27.68 20.81
N VAL A 2 8.80 28.07 21.57
CA VAL A 2 8.88 29.21 22.48
C VAL A 2 9.53 28.69 23.77
N GLY A 3 10.44 29.44 24.39
CA GLY A 3 11.17 28.98 25.57
C GLY A 3 10.27 28.44 26.69
N SER A 4 9.04 28.94 26.80
CA SER A 4 8.02 28.51 27.77
C SER A 4 7.56 27.04 27.62
N GLU A 5 7.69 26.42 26.45
CA GLU A 5 7.34 24.99 26.22
C GLU A 5 8.40 24.04 26.82
N VAL A 6 9.63 24.52 27.04
CA VAL A 6 10.75 23.75 27.61
C VAL A 6 10.77 23.79 29.14
N TYR A 7 10.05 24.74 29.75
CA TYR A 7 10.00 24.96 31.21
C TYR A 7 8.67 24.54 31.85
N SER A 8 7.97 23.53 31.29
CA SER A 8 6.80 22.91 31.95
C SER A 8 7.22 21.74 32.85
N SER A 9 6.58 21.62 34.01
CA SER A 9 6.81 20.57 35.02
C SER A 9 6.38 19.16 34.58
N GLU A 10 5.69 19.05 33.45
CA GLU A 10 5.04 17.81 32.98
C GLU A 10 5.94 16.88 32.16
N MET A 11 7.06 17.37 31.61
CA MET A 11 7.99 16.58 30.79
C MET A 11 9.44 16.73 31.26
N LYS A 12 10.21 15.62 31.21
CA LYS A 12 11.65 15.69 31.51
C LYS A 12 12.34 16.52 30.44
N LYS A 13 13.05 17.59 30.85
CA LYS A 13 13.78 18.52 29.96
C LYS A 13 14.65 17.82 28.90
N THR A 14 15.24 16.67 29.27
CA THR A 14 16.05 15.83 28.37
C THR A 14 15.25 15.24 27.22
N GLU A 15 13.97 14.90 27.42
CA GLU A 15 13.10 14.30 26.41
C GLU A 15 12.73 15.31 25.32
N VAL A 16 12.36 16.52 25.74
CA VAL A 16 12.09 17.66 24.83
C VAL A 16 13.32 17.99 23.99
N MET A 17 14.51 17.97 24.60
CA MET A 17 15.77 18.21 23.89
C MET A 17 16.09 17.08 22.89
N MET A 18 15.92 15.81 23.30
CA MET A 18 16.15 14.66 22.42
C MET A 18 15.17 14.59 21.24
N GLU A 19 13.92 14.97 21.45
CA GLU A 19 12.92 15.06 20.37
C GLU A 19 13.31 16.11 19.33
N ASN A 20 13.79 17.27 19.77
CA ASN A 20 14.30 18.30 18.87
C ASN A 20 15.53 17.83 18.08
N PHE A 21 16.46 17.12 18.71
CA PHE A 21 17.60 16.52 18.01
C PHE A 21 17.16 15.49 16.96
N ARG A 22 16.21 14.61 17.29
CA ARG A 22 15.66 13.64 16.31
C ARG A 22 14.98 14.32 15.14
N ARG A 23 14.23 15.40 15.38
CA ARG A 23 13.57 16.19 14.32
C ARG A 23 14.55 16.99 13.45
N ALA A 24 15.67 17.44 14.02
CA ALA A 24 16.69 18.20 13.31
C ALA A 24 17.59 17.33 12.41
N ILE A 25 17.62 16.01 12.62
CA ILE A 25 18.34 15.07 11.74
C ILE A 25 17.46 14.75 10.53
N GLY A 26 17.79 15.36 9.39
CA GLY A 26 17.13 15.06 8.11
C GLY A 26 17.71 13.80 7.47
N LEU A 27 16.91 12.73 7.40
CA LEU A 27 17.21 11.56 6.57
C LEU A 27 16.56 11.73 5.19
N ARG A 28 17.34 11.55 4.12
CA ARG A 28 16.82 11.52 2.75
C ARG A 28 16.89 10.10 2.23
N ILE A 29 15.74 9.45 2.11
CA ILE A 29 15.61 8.11 1.54
C ILE A 29 15.09 8.26 0.11
N LYS A 30 15.68 7.50 -0.82
CA LYS A 30 15.18 7.40 -2.19
C LYS A 30 14.79 5.95 -2.43
N GLU A 31 13.50 5.71 -2.62
CA GLU A 31 12.96 4.41 -2.99
C GLU A 31 12.55 4.39 -4.45
N TYR A 32 12.74 3.24 -5.09
CA TYR A 32 12.23 2.99 -6.42
C TYR A 32 10.99 2.11 -6.29
N LYS A 33 9.87 2.60 -6.84
CA LYS A 33 8.61 1.86 -6.93
C LYS A 33 8.30 1.61 -8.39
N GLU A 34 8.04 0.36 -8.75
CA GLU A 34 7.47 0.05 -10.06
C GLU A 34 5.99 0.43 -10.08
N VAL A 35 5.59 1.21 -11.08
CA VAL A 35 4.20 1.62 -11.29
C VAL A 35 3.78 1.16 -12.67
N TYR A 36 2.65 0.45 -12.72
CA TYR A 36 2.04 -0.05 -13.94
C TYR A 36 0.77 0.77 -14.24
N GLU A 37 0.73 1.37 -15.41
CA GLU A 37 -0.40 2.20 -15.87
C GLU A 37 -0.90 1.69 -17.21
N GLY A 38 -2.22 1.61 -17.38
CA GLY A 38 -2.86 1.15 -18.60
C GLY A 38 -4.37 1.02 -18.44
N GLU A 39 -5.05 0.81 -19.56
CA GLU A 39 -6.47 0.45 -19.62
C GLU A 39 -6.66 -0.98 -19.15
N VAL A 40 -7.64 -1.23 -18.29
CA VAL A 40 -7.96 -2.57 -17.79
C VAL A 40 -8.72 -3.33 -18.86
N THR A 41 -8.11 -4.36 -19.42
CA THR A 41 -8.73 -5.22 -20.44
C THR A 41 -9.25 -6.53 -19.86
N GLU A 42 -8.73 -6.94 -18.70
CA GLU A 42 -9.08 -8.20 -18.06
C GLU A 42 -8.96 -8.02 -16.54
N LEU A 43 -9.96 -8.50 -15.81
CA LEU A 43 -9.94 -8.56 -14.36
C LEU A 43 -10.65 -9.85 -13.94
N SER A 44 -9.88 -10.84 -13.49
CA SER A 44 -10.44 -12.15 -13.11
C SER A 44 -9.80 -12.69 -11.84
N PRO A 45 -10.57 -12.87 -10.75
CA PRO A 45 -10.10 -13.56 -9.56
C PRO A 45 -10.02 -15.07 -9.82
N GLU A 46 -8.93 -15.71 -9.41
CA GLU A 46 -8.77 -17.15 -9.45
C GLU A 46 -9.05 -17.73 -8.06
N GLU A 47 -10.15 -18.47 -7.94
CA GLU A 47 -10.59 -19.09 -6.70
C GLU A 47 -9.94 -20.47 -6.55
N THR A 48 -9.36 -20.75 -5.38
CA THR A 48 -8.89 -22.10 -5.00
C THR A 48 -9.71 -22.64 -3.85
N GLU A 49 -9.81 -23.97 -3.78
CA GLU A 49 -10.41 -24.64 -2.64
C GLU A 49 -9.53 -24.46 -1.40
N SER A 50 -10.15 -24.01 -0.31
CA SER A 50 -9.47 -23.76 0.95
C SER A 50 -9.02 -25.10 1.57
N VAL A 51 -7.71 -25.22 1.88
CA VAL A 51 -7.08 -26.44 2.42
C VAL A 51 -7.70 -26.88 3.76
N THR A 52 -8.30 -25.94 4.49
CA THR A 52 -9.04 -26.18 5.74
C THR A 52 -10.53 -26.31 5.47
N GLY A 53 -10.98 -27.45 4.94
CA GLY A 53 -12.31 -28.11 5.03
C GLY A 53 -13.60 -27.33 5.35
N GLY A 54 -13.66 -26.02 5.10
CA GLY A 54 -14.74 -25.12 5.43
C GLY A 54 -15.24 -24.48 4.16
N TYR A 55 -16.57 -24.50 3.98
CA TYR A 55 -17.28 -23.91 2.87
C TYR A 55 -16.94 -22.41 2.72
N GLY A 56 -15.94 -22.11 1.91
CA GLY A 56 -15.50 -20.77 1.61
C GLY A 56 -14.46 -20.82 0.51
N LYS A 57 -14.83 -20.34 -0.68
CA LYS A 57 -13.89 -20.17 -1.78
C LYS A 57 -12.90 -19.07 -1.39
N SER A 58 -11.61 -19.39 -1.38
CA SER A 58 -10.56 -18.40 -1.13
C SER A 58 -9.98 -17.94 -2.45
N ILE A 59 -9.82 -16.62 -2.62
CA ILE A 59 -9.16 -16.07 -3.80
C ILE A 59 -7.67 -16.28 -3.63
N SER A 60 -7.06 -17.01 -4.56
CA SER A 60 -5.63 -17.32 -4.54
C SER A 60 -4.79 -16.21 -5.14
N HIS A 61 -5.28 -15.61 -6.22
CA HIS A 61 -4.62 -14.54 -6.96
C HIS A 61 -5.60 -13.88 -7.93
N VAL A 62 -5.29 -12.67 -8.36
CA VAL A 62 -6.07 -11.93 -9.37
C VAL A 62 -5.24 -11.76 -10.62
N ILE A 63 -5.83 -12.06 -11.77
CA ILE A 63 -5.25 -11.76 -13.07
C ILE A 63 -5.78 -10.39 -13.52
N VAL A 64 -4.86 -9.47 -13.78
CA VAL A 64 -5.15 -8.14 -14.32
C VAL A 64 -4.45 -7.96 -15.65
N GLY A 65 -5.22 -7.75 -16.71
CA GLY A 65 -4.71 -7.35 -18.02
C GLY A 65 -4.69 -5.83 -18.13
N LEU A 66 -3.50 -5.26 -18.35
CA LEU A 66 -3.30 -3.83 -18.61
C LEU A 66 -2.84 -3.63 -20.06
N LYS A 67 -3.52 -2.74 -20.77
CA LYS A 67 -3.19 -2.37 -22.15
C LYS A 67 -2.77 -0.91 -22.24
N THR A 68 -1.71 -0.68 -22.99
CA THR A 68 -1.27 0.64 -23.42
C THR A 68 -1.34 0.71 -24.95
N VAL A 69 -1.08 1.88 -25.52
CA VAL A 69 -1.08 2.08 -26.99
C VAL A 69 -0.13 1.12 -27.72
N LYS A 70 0.96 0.68 -27.06
CA LYS A 70 2.03 -0.11 -27.68
C LYS A 70 2.12 -1.54 -27.16
N VAL A 71 1.73 -1.77 -25.91
CA VAL A 71 1.98 -3.04 -25.20
C VAL A 71 0.77 -3.41 -24.36
N THR A 72 0.43 -4.70 -24.41
CA THR A 72 -0.49 -5.34 -23.45
C THR A 72 0.32 -6.23 -22.53
N LYS A 73 0.04 -6.17 -21.22
CA LYS A 73 0.71 -6.97 -20.20
C LYS A 73 -0.34 -7.59 -19.27
N GLN A 74 -0.24 -8.89 -19.03
CA GLN A 74 -1.00 -9.56 -17.98
C GLN A 74 -0.14 -9.66 -16.72
N LEU A 75 -0.75 -9.35 -15.57
CA LEU A 75 -0.13 -9.37 -14.26
C LEU A 75 -0.91 -10.31 -13.35
N LYS A 76 -0.17 -11.12 -12.58
CA LYS A 76 -0.73 -11.94 -11.51
C LYS A 76 -0.48 -11.21 -10.20
N LEU A 77 -1.55 -10.74 -9.57
CA LEU A 77 -1.53 -9.92 -8.36
C LEU A 77 -2.01 -10.73 -7.16
N ASP A 78 -1.56 -10.29 -5.98
CA ASP A 78 -1.94 -10.86 -4.70
C ASP A 78 -3.45 -10.64 -4.44
N PRO A 79 -4.14 -11.61 -3.79
CA PRO A 79 -5.57 -11.49 -3.50
C PRO A 79 -5.94 -10.26 -2.65
N THR A 80 -5.03 -9.71 -1.84
CA THR A 80 -5.29 -8.47 -1.08
C THR A 80 -5.57 -7.26 -1.97
N ILE A 81 -5.06 -7.26 -3.19
CA ILE A 81 -5.30 -6.19 -4.16
C ILE A 81 -6.72 -6.28 -4.73
N TYR A 82 -7.32 -7.47 -4.75
CA TYR A 82 -8.70 -7.67 -5.21
C TYR A 82 -9.70 -6.81 -4.43
N ASP A 83 -9.60 -6.82 -3.11
CA ASP A 83 -10.50 -6.08 -2.22
C ASP A 83 -10.38 -4.57 -2.44
N ALA A 84 -9.14 -4.09 -2.70
CA ALA A 84 -8.90 -2.70 -3.03
C ALA A 84 -9.54 -2.32 -4.38
N LEU A 85 -9.40 -3.18 -5.40
CA LEU A 85 -10.00 -2.96 -6.72
C LEU A 85 -11.54 -2.95 -6.68
N ILE A 86 -12.15 -3.85 -5.89
CA ILE A 86 -13.61 -3.84 -5.67
C ILE A 86 -14.04 -2.54 -5.00
N LYS A 87 -13.32 -2.10 -3.98
CA LYS A 87 -13.64 -0.88 -3.24
C LYS A 87 -13.58 0.36 -4.12
N GLU A 88 -12.61 0.42 -5.02
CA GLU A 88 -12.47 1.51 -6.01
C GLU A 88 -13.43 1.38 -7.20
N LYS A 89 -14.24 0.30 -7.25
CA LYS A 89 -15.19 0.03 -8.34
C LYS A 89 -14.51 0.02 -9.70
N VAL A 90 -13.34 -0.63 -9.78
CA VAL A 90 -12.63 -0.82 -11.04
C VAL A 90 -13.40 -1.83 -11.88
N TYR A 91 -13.80 -1.41 -13.08
CA TYR A 91 -14.45 -2.26 -14.08
C TYR A 91 -13.63 -2.19 -15.37
N PHE A 92 -13.63 -3.29 -16.13
CA PHE A 92 -13.18 -3.28 -17.52
C PHE A 92 -14.37 -2.92 -18.42
N HIS A 93 -14.10 -2.32 -19.59
CA HIS A 93 -15.11 -1.98 -20.60
C HIS A 93 -15.15 -3.02 -21.72
#